data_AF-A0A164A5F3-F1
#
_entry.id   AF-A0A164A5F3-F1
#
_cell.length_a   1.000
_cell.length_b   1.000
_cell.length_c   1.000
_cell.angle_alpha   90.00
_cell.angle_beta   90.00
_cell.angle_gamma   90.00
#
_symmetry.space_group_name_H-M   'P 1'
#
loop_
_entity.id
_entity.type
_entity.pdbx_description
1 polymer ?
#
loop_
_entity_poly.entity_id
_entity_poly.type
_entity_poly.pdbx_seq_one_letter_code
_entity_poly.pdbx_strand_id
1 'polypeptide(L)'
;MQSVDELNTLVLAGGRGGGKSILLLWLVGYFALISGDSFNAVLIRRDLAGLSKLEDLLFQQIPTLMPGSKYLKAKRTWRLSNVGTLKLIHMDAGDAFNKIQGEDLSHIFWDELG
;
A
#
# COMPACT_ATOMS: atom_id res chain seq x y z
N MET A 1 -15.89 10.93 24.03
CA MET A 1 -15.49 11.56 22.76
C MET A 1 -14.60 10.54 22.06
N GLN A 2 -15.16 9.64 21.25
CA GLN A 2 -14.34 8.79 20.38
C GLN A 2 -13.61 9.74 19.44
N SER A 3 -12.28 9.64 19.37
CA SER A 3 -11.49 10.47 18.46
C SER A 3 -11.96 10.20 17.04
N VAL A 4 -12.07 11.27 16.25
CA VAL A 4 -12.46 11.22 14.83
C VAL A 4 -11.56 10.27 14.02
N ASP A 5 -10.36 9.95 14.52
CA ASP A 5 -9.42 8.98 13.96
C ASP A 5 -9.99 7.55 13.81
N GLU A 6 -10.95 7.13 14.65
CA GLU A 6 -11.56 5.80 14.52
C GLU A 6 -12.46 5.68 13.28
N LEU A 7 -12.94 6.80 12.70
CA LEU A 7 -13.90 6.77 11.58
C LEU A 7 -13.24 6.49 10.22
N ASN A 8 -11.93 6.71 10.08
CA ASN A 8 -11.22 6.55 8.80
C ASN A 8 -10.31 5.30 8.73
N THR A 9 -10.33 4.46 9.76
CA THR A 9 -9.45 3.29 9.86
C THR A 9 -10.22 2.01 9.56
N LEU A 10 -9.82 1.29 8.50
CA LEU A 10 -10.34 -0.04 8.21
C LEU A 10 -9.37 -1.12 8.73
N VAL A 11 -9.86 -2.00 9.59
CA VAL A 11 -9.08 -3.14 10.12
C VAL A 11 -9.58 -4.45 9.52
N LEU A 12 -8.71 -5.16 8.81
CA LEU A 12 -8.96 -6.52 8.32
C LEU A 12 -8.32 -7.53 9.29
N ALA A 13 -9.13 -8.12 10.18
CA ALA A 13 -8.68 -9.10 11.17
C ALA A 13 -9.26 -10.51 10.91
N GLY A 14 -8.56 -11.56 11.34
CA GLY A 14 -9.03 -12.96 11.26
C GLY A 14 -7.92 -13.97 10.93
N GLY A 15 -8.29 -15.25 10.83
CA GLY A 15 -7.35 -16.37 10.65
C GLY A 15 -6.55 -16.35 9.33
N ARG A 16 -5.48 -17.15 9.29
CA ARG A 16 -4.64 -17.35 8.10
C ARG A 16 -5.49 -17.88 6.93
N GLY A 17 -5.21 -17.39 5.71
CA GLY A 17 -5.91 -17.83 4.50
C GLY A 17 -7.25 -17.14 4.21
N GLY A 18 -7.75 -16.26 5.08
CA GLY A 18 -9.02 -15.55 4.88
C GLY A 18 -9.02 -14.45 3.81
N GLY A 19 -8.08 -14.43 2.87
CA GLY A 19 -8.08 -13.48 1.75
C GLY A 19 -7.76 -12.01 2.08
N LYS A 20 -7.38 -11.69 3.31
CA LYS A 20 -7.19 -10.30 3.79
C LYS A 20 -6.18 -9.49 2.99
N SER A 21 -4.99 -10.06 2.76
CA SER A 21 -3.94 -9.37 1.98
C SER A 21 -4.35 -9.16 0.53
N ILE A 22 -5.13 -10.09 -0.05
CA ILE A 22 -5.71 -9.90 -1.38
C ILE A 22 -6.68 -8.72 -1.32
N LEU A 23 -7.67 -8.73 -0.43
CA LEU A 23 -8.62 -7.63 -0.29
C LEU A 23 -7.93 -6.27 -0.08
N LEU A 24 -6.87 -6.22 0.72
CA LEU A 24 -6.06 -5.02 0.91
C LEU A 24 -5.50 -4.48 -0.42
N LEU A 25 -4.98 -5.35 -1.31
CA LEU A 25 -4.49 -4.94 -2.63
C LEU A 25 -5.61 -4.45 -3.55
N TRP A 26 -6.80 -5.05 -3.48
CA TRP A 26 -7.97 -4.55 -4.21
C TRP A 26 -8.38 -3.16 -3.72
N LEU A 27 -8.31 -2.90 -2.42
CA LEU A 27 -8.55 -1.57 -1.85
C LEU A 27 -7.49 -0.57 -2.32
N VAL A 28 -6.22 -0.95 -2.38
CA VAL A 28 -5.15 -0.11 -2.96
C VAL A 28 -5.50 0.28 -4.39
N GLY A 29 -5.87 -0.68 -5.23
CA GLY A 29 -6.28 -0.42 -6.62
C GLY A 29 -7.53 0.46 -6.71
N TYR A 30 -8.54 0.20 -5.89
CA TYR A 30 -9.76 1.00 -5.82
C TYR A 30 -9.47 2.46 -5.45
N PHE A 31 -8.71 2.70 -4.38
CA PHE A 31 -8.36 4.05 -3.94
C PHE A 31 -7.47 4.77 -4.95
N ALA A 32 -6.57 4.04 -5.62
CA ALA A 32 -5.77 4.60 -6.71
C ALA A 32 -6.65 5.08 -7.87
N LEU A 33 -7.69 4.32 -8.25
CA LEU A 33 -8.60 4.70 -9.33
C LEU A 33 -9.47 5.90 -8.98
N ILE A 34 -10.06 5.95 -7.77
CA ILE A 34 -10.97 7.03 -7.39
C ILE A 34 -10.24 8.33 -7.04
N SER A 35 -9.02 8.25 -6.50
CA SER A 35 -8.28 9.44 -6.04
C SER A 35 -7.47 10.08 -7.16
N GLY A 36 -7.23 9.37 -8.27
CA GLY A 36 -6.56 9.93 -9.44
C GLY A 36 -5.12 10.37 -9.13
N ASP A 37 -4.80 11.61 -9.52
CA ASP A 37 -3.49 12.24 -9.33
C ASP A 37 -3.18 12.59 -7.87
N SER A 38 -4.21 12.73 -7.02
CA SER A 38 -4.05 12.92 -5.58
C SER A 38 -3.64 11.64 -4.82
N PHE A 39 -3.61 10.48 -5.49
CA PHE A 39 -3.22 9.24 -4.87
C PHE A 39 -1.71 9.21 -4.58
N ASN A 40 -1.33 9.50 -3.35
CA ASN A 40 0.01 9.29 -2.82
C ASN A 40 -0.05 8.36 -1.60
N ALA A 41 0.37 7.11 -1.76
CA ALA A 41 0.15 6.08 -0.76
C ALA A 41 1.40 5.26 -0.42
N VAL A 42 1.37 4.67 0.76
CA VAL A 42 2.35 3.68 1.21
C VAL A 42 1.68 2.34 1.51
N LEU A 43 2.32 1.24 1.12
CA LEU A 43 1.99 -0.12 1.57
C LEU A 43 3.14 -0.65 2.42
N ILE A 44 2.86 -0.88 3.69
CA ILE A 44 3.84 -1.22 4.71
C ILE A 44 3.69 -2.70 5.06
N ARG A 45 4.83 -3.37 5.19
CA ARG A 45 4.90 -4.72 5.77
C ARG A 45 6.17 -4.89 6.58
N ARG A 46 6.05 -5.62 7.69
CA ARG A 46 7.15 -5.83 8.64
C ARG A 46 8.22 -6.78 8.12
N ASP A 47 7.84 -7.81 7.37
CA ASP A 47 8.77 -8.82 6.89
C ASP A 47 9.07 -8.66 5.40
N LEU A 48 10.36 -8.76 5.03
CA LEU A 48 10.78 -8.57 3.65
C LEU A 48 10.21 -9.64 2.71
N ALA A 49 10.10 -10.88 3.18
CA ALA A 49 9.60 -11.99 2.38
C ALA A 49 8.12 -11.79 2.00
N GLY A 50 7.32 -11.34 2.95
CA GLY A 50 5.93 -11.02 2.76
C GLY A 50 5.72 -9.75 1.96
N LEU A 51 6.60 -8.75 2.09
CA LEU A 51 6.57 -7.59 1.21
C LEU A 51 6.84 -8.01 -0.25
N SER A 52 7.81 -8.90 -0.48
CA SER A 52 8.07 -9.45 -1.83
C SER A 52 6.85 -10.18 -2.40
N LYS A 53 6.10 -10.92 -1.58
CA LYS A 53 4.84 -11.56 -2.03
C LYS A 53 3.78 -10.53 -2.43
N LEU A 54 3.66 -9.42 -1.69
CA LEU A 54 2.77 -8.33 -2.06
C LEU A 54 3.22 -7.64 -3.34
N GLU A 55 4.53 -7.45 -3.53
CA GLU A 55 5.10 -6.95 -4.77
C GLU A 55 4.70 -7.83 -5.96
N ASP A 56 4.86 -9.16 -5.86
CA ASP A 56 4.48 -10.11 -6.91
C ASP A 56 2.98 -10.02 -7.26
N LEU A 57 2.11 -9.91 -6.25
CA LEU A 57 0.67 -9.75 -6.46
C LEU A 57 0.34 -8.39 -7.12
N LEU A 58 1.00 -7.31 -6.72
CA LEU A 58 0.84 -6.01 -7.36
C LEU A 58 1.30 -6.04 -8.83
N PHE A 59 2.39 -6.74 -9.14
CA PHE A 59 2.83 -6.92 -10.53
C PHE A 59 1.80 -7.65 -11.40
N GLN A 60 1.03 -8.57 -10.82
CA GLN A 60 -0.04 -9.26 -11.54
C GLN A 60 -1.26 -8.35 -11.75
N GLN A 61 -1.59 -7.51 -10.76
CA GLN A 61 -2.83 -6.74 -10.78
C GLN A 61 -2.70 -5.34 -11.39
N ILE A 62 -1.67 -4.57 -11.04
CA ILE A 62 -1.54 -3.17 -11.46
C ILE A 62 -1.51 -2.98 -12.98
N PRO A 63 -0.78 -3.78 -13.79
CA PRO A 63 -0.81 -3.63 -15.23
C PRO A 63 -2.20 -3.85 -15.85
N THR A 64 -3.04 -4.67 -15.22
CA THR A 64 -4.41 -4.95 -15.65
C THR A 64 -5.36 -3.83 -15.24
N LEU A 65 -5.27 -3.38 -13.98
CA LEU A 65 -6.13 -2.33 -13.44
C LEU A 65 -5.79 -0.95 -13.99
N MET A 66 -4.50 -0.68 -14.20
CA MET A 66 -3.96 0.62 -14.58
C MET A 66 -2.86 0.46 -15.63
N PRO A 67 -3.23 0.13 -16.88
CA PRO A 67 -2.28 0.01 -17.97
C PRO A 67 -1.39 1.26 -18.12
N GLY A 68 -0.10 1.05 -18.39
CA GLY A 68 0.89 2.13 -18.51
C GLY A 68 1.59 2.52 -17.20
N SER A 69 1.17 1.96 -16.07
CA SER A 69 1.87 2.11 -14.78
C SER A 69 3.27 1.50 -14.83
N LYS A 70 4.23 2.13 -14.14
CA LYS A 70 5.64 1.74 -14.14
C LYS A 70 6.14 1.45 -12.72
N TYR A 71 6.84 0.34 -12.56
CA TYR A 71 7.50 0.03 -11.29
C TYR A 71 8.96 0.45 -11.29
N LEU A 72 9.32 1.30 -10.32
CA LEU A 72 10.68 1.77 -10.08
C LEU A 72 11.34 0.88 -9.03
N LYS A 73 11.91 -0.25 -9.47
CA LYS A 73 12.46 -1.31 -8.61
C LYS A 73 13.45 -0.81 -7.53
N ALA A 74 14.37 0.08 -7.89
CA ALA A 74 15.36 0.63 -6.95
C ALA A 74 14.73 1.41 -5.78
N LYS A 75 13.55 2.02 -6.02
CA LYS A 75 12.80 2.79 -5.02
C LYS A 75 11.62 2.01 -4.43
N ARG A 76 11.39 0.77 -4.89
CA ARG A 76 10.19 -0.03 -4.62
C ARG A 76 8.90 0.80 -4.71
N THR A 77 8.75 1.54 -5.80
CA THR A 77 7.65 2.50 -5.96
C THR A 77 6.97 2.29 -7.31
N TRP A 78 5.65 2.21 -7.30
CA TRP A 78 4.82 2.32 -8.49
C TRP A 78 4.54 3.78 -8.82
N ARG A 79 4.77 4.13 -10.08
CA ARG A 79 4.25 5.35 -10.73
C ARG A 79 3.07 4.91 -11.57
N LEU A 80 1.88 5.24 -11.12
CA LEU A 80 0.64 4.82 -11.76
C LEU A 80 0.37 5.68 -13.00
N SER A 81 -0.37 5.14 -13.96
CA SER A 81 -0.69 5.84 -15.22
C SER A 81 -1.55 7.09 -15.02
N ASN A 82 -2.24 7.21 -13.89
CA ASN A 82 -2.98 8.41 -13.48
C ASN A 82 -2.15 9.40 -12.65
N VAL A 83 -0.81 9.32 -12.71
CA VAL A 83 0.15 10.17 -11.97
C VAL A 83 0.31 9.80 -10.48
N GLY A 84 -0.60 9.01 -9.92
CA GLY A 84 -0.53 8.54 -8.53
C GLY A 84 0.72 7.71 -8.21
N THR A 85 1.04 7.62 -6.92
CA THR A 85 2.19 6.90 -6.37
C THR A 85 1.80 5.89 -5.31
N LEU A 86 2.39 4.70 -5.40
CA LEU A 86 2.36 3.70 -4.34
C LEU A 86 3.79 3.28 -3.99
N LYS A 87 4.22 3.55 -2.76
CA LYS A 87 5.54 3.18 -2.24
C LYS A 87 5.44 1.98 -1.32
N LEU A 88 6.27 0.98 -1.56
CA LEU A 88 6.34 -0.25 -0.76
C LEU A 88 7.43 -0.11 0.28
N ILE A 89 7.07 -0.29 1.55
CA ILE A 89 7.96 -0.05 2.68
C ILE A 89 8.09 -1.34 3.49
N HIS A 90 9.31 -1.84 3.55
CA HIS A 90 9.71 -2.85 4.52
C HIS A 90 10.04 -2.14 5.83
N MET A 91 9.34 -2.49 6.90
CA MET A 91 9.56 -1.89 8.20
C MET A 91 10.68 -2.61 8.95
N ASP A 92 11.92 -2.18 8.68
CA ASP A 92 13.06 -2.50 9.52
C ASP A 92 13.22 -1.42 10.61
N ALA A 93 13.58 -1.83 11.82
CA ALA A 93 13.26 -1.18 13.11
C ALA A 93 13.83 0.25 13.34
N GLY A 94 14.55 0.84 12.39
CA GLY A 94 15.11 2.20 12.53
C GLY A 94 14.81 3.16 11.37
N ASP A 95 14.80 2.69 10.12
CA ASP A 95 14.85 3.57 8.94
C ASP A 95 13.49 3.77 8.25
N ALA A 96 12.54 2.87 8.46
CA ALA A 96 11.29 2.89 7.72
C ALA A 96 10.38 4.06 8.14
N PHE A 97 10.39 4.43 9.42
CA PHE A 97 9.57 5.54 9.93
C PHE A 97 10.06 6.89 9.37
N ASN A 98 11.38 7.08 9.28
CA ASN A 98 11.99 8.26 8.68
C ASN A 98 11.63 8.42 7.19
N LYS A 99 11.35 7.31 6.49
CA LYS A 99 10.94 7.33 5.07
C LYS A 99 9.51 7.82 4.86
N ILE A 100 8.69 7.83 5.90
CA ILE A 100 7.27 8.23 5.87
C ILE A 100 7.10 9.61 6.50
N GLN A 101 7.92 9.93 7.50
CA GLN A 101 7.84 11.19 8.24
C GLN A 101 8.00 12.40 7.32
N GLY A 102 7.00 13.27 7.29
CA GLY A 102 6.98 14.48 6.47
C GLY A 102 6.53 14.29 5.03
N GLU A 103 6.17 13.08 4.60
CA GLU A 103 5.49 12.87 3.31
C GLU A 103 3.99 13.21 3.45
N ASP A 104 3.45 13.95 2.48
CA ASP A 104 2.01 14.23 2.37
C ASP A 104 1.29 13.02 1.77
N LEU A 105 0.87 12.10 2.65
CA LEU A 105 0.26 10.83 2.26
C LEU A 105 -1.26 10.92 2.28
N SER A 106 -1.88 10.54 1.17
CA SER A 106 -3.33 10.36 1.04
C SER A 106 -3.82 9.07 1.71
N HIS A 107 -3.02 7.99 1.69
CA HIS A 107 -3.43 6.67 2.17
C HIS A 107 -2.24 5.90 2.78
N ILE A 108 -2.53 5.15 3.84
CA ILE A 108 -1.59 4.24 4.49
C ILE A 108 -2.22 2.85 4.52
N PHE A 109 -1.56 1.87 3.91
CA PHE A 109 -1.95 0.48 3.95
C PHE A 109 -0.91 -0.31 4.75
N TRP A 110 -1.38 -1.17 5.65
CA TRP A 110 -0.51 -2.02 6.45
C TRP A 110 -0.98 -3.46 6.38
N ASP A 111 -0.11 -4.36 5.93
CA ASP A 111 -0.38 -5.80 5.93
C ASP A 111 0.33 -6.47 7.11
N GLU A 112 -0.39 -7.36 7.81
CA GLU A 112 0.07 -8.03 9.03
C GLU A 112 0.52 -7.05 10.13
N LEU A 113 -0.44 -6.27 10.64
CA LEU A 113 -0.28 -5.45 11.85
C LEU A 113 -0.35 -6.37 13.08
N GLY A 114 0.76 -7.06 13.39
CA GLY A 114 0.87 -8.04 14.49
C GLY A 114 2.30 -8.44 14.83
#